data_AF-A0A3L7SZG5-F1
#
_entry.id   AF-A0A3L7SZG5-F1
#
_cell.length_a   1.000
_cell.length_b   1.000
_cell.length_c   1.000
_cell.angle_alpha   90.00
_cell.angle_beta   90.00
_cell.angle_gamma   90.00
#
_symmetry.space_group_name_H-M   'P 1'
#
loop_
_entity.id
_entity.type
_entity.pdbx_description
1 polymer ?
#
loop_
_entity_poly.entity_id
_entity_poly.type
_entity_poly.pdbx_seq_one_letter_code
_entity_poly.pdbx_strand_id
1 'polypeptide(L)'
;MSMAMMIDGAPSDWFDLFNARKLHLVALSVGGFSTLGAIEIRIGYHGPYLSDSVNRSGRARTFAPEHPLTVIPLVEDTHGGRPLPPDPEAFLRKVFRDVLRAHASLDDCRAIFLDLRGWGRGDGFPIETARRAAAKVFAKAGRELAVYIETDADPSQARH
;
A
#
# COMPACT_ATOMS: atom_id res chain seq x y z
N MET A 1 -7.13 -25.61 0.37
CA MET A 1 -6.57 -24.39 -0.27
C MET A 1 -6.71 -23.26 0.73
N SER A 2 -5.62 -22.61 1.11
CA SER A 2 -5.69 -21.43 1.98
C SER A 2 -6.03 -20.20 1.14
N MET A 3 -7.02 -19.42 1.55
CA MET A 3 -7.43 -18.18 0.87
C MET A 3 -6.92 -16.96 1.63
N ALA A 4 -6.54 -15.91 0.90
CA ALA A 4 -6.37 -14.60 1.50
C ALA A 4 -7.75 -14.02 1.86
N MET A 5 -7.88 -13.48 3.07
CA MET A 5 -9.10 -12.84 3.54
C MET A 5 -8.93 -11.33 3.39
N MET A 6 -9.81 -10.70 2.62
CA MET A 6 -9.84 -9.26 2.43
C MET A 6 -10.73 -8.65 3.53
N ILE A 7 -10.20 -7.70 4.30
CA ILE A 7 -10.88 -7.07 5.42
C ILE A 7 -10.93 -5.56 5.13
N ASP A 8 -12.11 -4.97 5.23
CA ASP A 8 -12.26 -3.52 5.07
C ASP A 8 -11.84 -2.77 6.33
N GLY A 9 -11.09 -1.70 6.13
CA GLY A 9 -10.56 -0.86 7.19
C GLY A 9 -9.17 -1.29 7.69
N ALA A 10 -8.50 -0.35 8.35
CA ALA A 10 -7.27 -0.61 9.08
C ALA A 10 -7.53 -1.42 10.37
N PRO A 11 -6.62 -2.32 10.79
CA PRO A 11 -6.68 -2.89 12.13
C PRO A 11 -6.47 -1.78 13.17
N SER A 12 -7.20 -1.80 14.28
CA SER A 12 -7.16 -0.74 15.30
C SER A 12 -5.77 -0.56 15.95
N ASP A 13 -4.96 -1.61 15.96
CA ASP A 13 -3.61 -1.69 16.49
C ASP A 13 -2.53 -1.78 15.40
N TRP A 14 -2.84 -1.35 14.16
CA TRP A 14 -1.95 -1.53 13.00
C TRP A 14 -0.52 -1.02 13.23
N PHE A 15 -0.36 0.09 13.97
CA PHE A 15 0.94 0.69 14.24
C PHE A 15 1.78 -0.18 15.17
N ASP A 16 1.16 -0.78 16.19
CA ASP A 16 1.82 -1.71 17.11
C ASP A 16 2.18 -3.02 16.39
N LEU A 17 1.29 -3.53 15.53
CA LEU A 17 1.57 -4.70 14.70
C LEU A 17 2.71 -4.46 13.70
N PHE A 18 2.80 -3.26 13.10
CA PHE A 18 3.91 -2.85 12.24
C PHE A 18 5.23 -2.80 13.03
N ASN A 19 5.23 -2.17 14.22
CA ASN A 19 6.41 -2.08 15.08
C ASN A 19 6.88 -3.46 15.54
N ALA A 20 5.96 -4.38 15.82
CA ALA A 20 6.25 -5.77 16.16
C ALA A 20 6.64 -6.64 14.95
N ARG A 21 6.72 -6.06 13.74
CA ARG A 21 7.01 -6.75 12.46
C ARG A 21 6.02 -7.87 12.10
N LYS A 22 4.79 -7.77 12.63
CA LYS A 22 3.69 -8.70 12.36
C LYS A 22 2.80 -8.26 11.18
N LEU A 23 2.93 -7.00 10.77
CA LEU A 23 2.16 -6.38 9.70
C LEU A 23 3.08 -5.78 8.64
N HIS A 24 2.82 -6.10 7.37
CA HIS A 24 3.48 -5.47 6.22
C HIS A 24 2.60 -4.34 5.74
N LEU A 25 3.05 -3.11 6.01
CA LEU A 25 2.40 -1.92 5.52
C LEU A 25 2.74 -1.70 4.04
N VAL A 26 1.71 -1.55 3.24
CA VAL A 26 1.77 -1.20 1.83
C VAL A 26 1.02 0.12 1.69
N ALA A 27 1.76 1.22 1.56
CA ALA A 27 1.18 2.55 1.55
C ALA A 27 1.35 3.22 0.18
N LEU A 28 0.37 4.03 -0.20
CA LEU A 28 0.52 4.93 -1.32
C LEU A 28 1.39 6.12 -0.96
N SER A 29 2.13 6.57 -1.96
CA SER A 29 3.02 7.72 -1.93
C SER A 29 2.26 9.05 -1.94
N VAL A 30 1.27 9.21 -1.04
CA VAL A 30 0.51 10.44 -0.86
C VAL A 30 1.29 11.34 0.12
N GLY A 31 1.53 12.61 -0.24
CA GLY A 31 2.16 13.57 0.66
C GLY A 31 1.26 13.91 1.87
N GLY A 32 1.86 14.28 3.01
CA GLY A 32 1.15 14.77 4.20
C GLY A 32 1.12 13.81 5.41
N PHE A 33 0.32 14.15 6.43
CA PHE A 33 0.12 13.37 7.68
C PHE A 33 -0.75 12.11 7.46
N SER A 34 -0.47 11.33 6.42
CA SER A 34 -1.08 10.03 6.16
C SER A 34 -0.40 8.92 6.99
N THR A 35 -0.85 7.66 6.87
CA THR A 35 -0.14 6.50 7.47
C THR A 35 1.33 6.47 7.06
N LEU A 36 1.65 6.88 5.83
CA LEU A 36 3.04 6.96 5.37
C LEU A 36 3.84 8.01 6.15
N GLY A 37 3.29 9.20 6.38
CA GLY A 37 3.94 10.24 7.19
C GLY A 37 4.18 9.80 8.64
N ALA A 38 3.24 9.09 9.26
CA ALA A 38 3.43 8.51 10.59
C ALA A 38 4.60 7.50 10.64
N ILE A 39 4.79 6.75 9.55
CA ILE A 39 5.82 5.72 9.43
C ILE A 39 7.18 6.32 9.10
N GLU A 40 7.24 7.35 8.25
CA GLU A 40 8.47 8.11 7.96
C GLU A 40 9.11 8.66 9.24
N ILE A 41 8.32 9.27 10.12
CA ILE A 41 8.77 9.77 11.42
C ILE A 41 9.37 8.62 12.25
N ARG A 42 8.69 7.46 12.27
CA ARG A 42 9.08 6.30 13.08
C ARG A 42 10.37 5.63 12.61
N ILE A 43 10.58 5.51 11.29
CA ILE A 43 11.79 4.90 10.73
C ILE A 43 12.98 5.87 10.67
N GLY A 44 12.81 7.11 11.14
CA GLY A 44 13.86 8.12 11.16
C GLY A 44 14.24 8.63 9.76
N TYR A 45 13.30 8.60 8.82
CA TYR A 45 13.56 9.09 7.47
C TYR A 45 13.53 10.62 7.44
N HIS A 46 14.70 11.25 7.35
CA HIS A 46 14.87 12.72 7.35
C HIS A 46 15.28 13.29 5.97
N GLY A 47 15.09 12.53 4.89
CA GLY A 47 15.36 12.97 3.51
C GLY A 47 14.23 13.82 2.91
N PRO A 48 14.32 14.21 1.61
CA PRO A 48 13.12 14.66 0.89
C PRO A 48 12.07 13.55 1.03
N TYR A 49 10.82 13.89 1.35
CA TYR A 49 9.75 12.95 1.71
C TYR A 49 9.85 11.65 0.91
N LEU A 50 9.77 10.50 1.57
CA LEU A 50 9.85 9.17 0.95
C LEU A 50 8.84 9.08 -0.21
N SER A 51 7.70 9.74 -0.02
CA SER A 51 6.69 9.97 -1.04
C SER A 51 7.25 10.67 -2.30
N ASP A 52 8.01 11.75 -2.16
CA ASP A 52 8.60 12.46 -3.30
C ASP A 52 9.59 11.58 -4.05
N SER A 53 10.45 10.86 -3.32
CA SER A 53 11.43 9.95 -3.92
C SER A 53 10.75 8.83 -4.71
N VAL A 54 9.72 8.20 -4.13
CA VAL A 54 8.98 7.12 -4.76
C VAL A 54 8.21 7.63 -5.97
N ASN A 55 7.51 8.77 -5.84
CA ASN A 55 6.79 9.42 -6.94
C ASN A 55 7.70 9.79 -8.11
N ARG A 56 8.87 10.40 -7.86
CA ARG A 56 9.85 10.75 -8.91
C ARG A 56 10.39 9.53 -9.65
N SER A 57 10.68 8.46 -8.94
CA SER A 57 11.13 7.20 -9.58
C SER A 57 9.99 6.51 -10.34
N GLY A 58 8.77 6.71 -9.86
CA GLY A 58 7.56 6.05 -10.30
C GLY A 58 7.66 4.52 -10.27
N ARG A 59 8.50 3.99 -9.38
CA ARG A 59 8.64 2.56 -9.06
C ARG A 59 8.26 2.38 -7.59
N ALA A 60 7.55 1.30 -7.29
CA ALA A 60 7.33 0.92 -5.90
C ALA A 60 8.68 0.63 -5.22
N ARG A 61 8.81 1.03 -3.96
CA ARG A 61 10.02 0.81 -3.16
C ARG A 61 9.67 -0.03 -1.94
N THR A 62 10.42 -1.08 -1.71
CA THR A 62 10.28 -1.98 -0.56
C THR A 62 11.48 -1.80 0.35
N PHE A 63 11.23 -1.77 1.66
CA PHE A 63 12.22 -1.54 2.72
C PHE A 63 12.47 -2.80 3.57
N ALA A 64 12.06 -3.96 3.08
CA ALA A 64 12.33 -5.24 3.70
C ALA A 64 13.76 -5.71 3.41
N PRO A 65 14.42 -6.41 4.36
CA PRO A 65 13.86 -6.88 5.62
C PRO A 65 13.86 -5.84 6.76
N GLU A 66 14.54 -4.71 6.61
CA GLU A 66 14.77 -3.73 7.67
C GLU A 66 13.45 -3.21 8.28
N HIS A 67 12.48 -2.94 7.41
CA HIS A 67 11.13 -2.53 7.76
C HIS A 67 10.09 -3.29 6.92
N PRO A 68 8.97 -3.72 7.52
CA PRO A 68 7.90 -4.37 6.79
C PRO A 68 7.05 -3.32 6.03
N LEU A 69 7.68 -2.56 5.14
CA LEU A 69 7.12 -1.42 4.42
C LEU A 69 7.34 -1.54 2.92
N THR A 70 6.28 -1.36 2.14
CA THR A 70 6.35 -1.09 0.70
C THR A 70 5.59 0.19 0.41
N VAL A 71 6.16 1.05 -0.41
CA VAL A 71 5.55 2.31 -0.85
C VAL A 71 5.33 2.28 -2.35
N ILE A 72 4.10 2.56 -2.76
CA ILE A 72 3.66 2.52 -4.15
C ILE A 72 3.55 3.97 -4.65
N PRO A 73 4.14 4.33 -5.80
CA PRO A 73 4.00 5.68 -6.35
C PRO A 73 2.54 5.98 -6.70
N LEU A 74 2.19 7.27 -6.67
CA LEU A 74 0.92 7.73 -7.20
C LEU A 74 0.81 7.35 -8.67
N VAL A 75 -0.39 6.92 -9.05
CA VAL A 75 -0.78 6.61 -10.42
C VAL A 75 -1.69 7.71 -10.95
N GLU A 76 -1.51 8.94 -10.46
CA GLU A 76 -2.26 10.13 -10.88
C GLU A 76 -1.27 11.26 -11.16
N ASP A 77 -1.49 11.98 -12.26
CA ASP A 77 -0.64 13.08 -12.73
C ASP A 77 -0.91 14.37 -11.95
N THR A 78 -0.57 14.39 -10.65
CA THR A 78 -0.81 15.58 -9.82
C THR A 78 0.43 16.45 -9.59
N HIS A 79 1.64 15.95 -9.88
CA HIS A 79 2.88 16.60 -9.42
C HIS A 79 4.05 16.63 -10.43
N GLY A 80 3.83 16.46 -11.75
CA GLY A 80 4.89 16.80 -12.72
C GLY A 80 5.02 15.98 -14.00
N GLY A 81 3.92 15.50 -14.61
CA GLY A 81 3.95 15.08 -16.01
C GLY A 81 4.53 13.70 -16.26
N ARG A 82 4.44 12.78 -15.29
CA ARG A 82 4.71 11.37 -15.58
C ARG A 82 3.48 10.79 -16.27
N PRO A 83 3.60 10.23 -17.49
CA PRO A 83 2.48 9.55 -18.10
C PRO A 83 2.03 8.40 -17.20
N LEU A 84 0.72 8.25 -17.06
CA LEU A 84 0.12 7.09 -16.44
C LEU A 84 0.70 5.81 -17.07
N PRO A 85 0.92 4.74 -16.30
CA PRO A 85 1.24 3.46 -16.92
C PRO A 85 0.14 3.13 -17.95
N PRO A 86 0.50 2.72 -19.17
CA PRO A 86 -0.47 2.49 -20.25
C PRO A 86 -1.49 1.39 -19.89
N ASP A 87 -1.11 0.49 -18.99
CA ASP A 87 -2.00 -0.47 -18.34
C ASP A 87 -1.79 -0.40 -16.81
N PRO A 88 -2.61 0.39 -16.09
CA PRO A 88 -2.46 0.51 -14.64
C PRO A 88 -2.85 -0.78 -13.88
N GLU A 89 -3.70 -1.65 -14.44
CA GLU A 89 -4.00 -2.95 -13.83
C GLU A 89 -2.77 -3.88 -13.90
N ALA A 90 -2.08 -3.92 -15.05
CA ALA A 90 -0.83 -4.67 -15.17
C ALA A 90 0.25 -4.14 -14.24
N PHE A 91 0.37 -2.81 -14.12
CA PHE A 91 1.27 -2.17 -13.17
C PHE A 91 0.97 -2.62 -11.73
N LEU A 92 -0.28 -2.52 -11.28
CA LEU A 92 -0.71 -2.96 -9.95
C LEU A 92 -0.48 -4.45 -9.71
N ARG A 93 -0.82 -5.31 -10.67
CA ARG A 93 -0.56 -6.75 -10.58
C ARG A 93 0.94 -7.05 -10.44
N LYS A 94 1.80 -6.27 -11.08
CA LYS A 94 3.25 -6.38 -10.88
C LYS A 94 3.64 -5.95 -9.47
N VAL A 95 3.21 -4.76 -9.04
CA VAL A 95 3.51 -4.22 -7.70
C VAL A 95 3.04 -5.16 -6.59
N PHE A 96 1.81 -5.68 -6.64
CA PHE A 96 1.32 -6.60 -5.61
C PHE A 96 2.04 -7.96 -5.61
N ARG A 97 2.56 -8.41 -6.75
CA ARG A 97 3.43 -9.60 -6.76
C ARG A 97 4.76 -9.33 -6.09
N ASP A 98 5.32 -8.13 -6.28
CA ASP A 98 6.56 -7.72 -5.63
C ASP A 98 6.34 -7.52 -4.12
N VAL A 99 5.20 -6.97 -3.70
CA VAL A 99 4.74 -6.94 -2.30
C VAL A 99 4.66 -8.34 -1.73
N LEU A 100 4.00 -9.28 -2.41
CA LEU A 100 3.84 -10.65 -1.90
C LEU A 100 5.20 -11.36 -1.74
N ARG A 101 6.15 -11.13 -2.66
CA ARG A 101 7.52 -11.65 -2.54
C ARG A 101 8.26 -11.06 -1.35
N ALA A 102 8.18 -9.74 -1.17
CA ALA A 102 8.78 -9.06 -0.02
C ALA A 102 8.16 -9.55 1.30
N HIS A 103 6.84 -9.71 1.31
CA HIS A 103 6.10 -10.24 2.45
C HIS A 103 6.55 -11.66 2.82
N ALA A 104 6.83 -12.51 1.84
CA ALA A 104 7.34 -13.86 2.08
C ALA A 104 8.74 -13.90 2.71
N SER A 105 9.54 -12.82 2.58
CA SER A 105 10.84 -12.69 3.27
C SER A 105 10.74 -12.16 4.71
N LEU A 106 9.52 -11.90 5.22
CA LEU A 106 9.28 -11.44 6.58
C LEU A 106 8.74 -12.61 7.42
N ASP A 107 9.63 -13.28 8.16
CA ASP A 107 9.35 -14.54 8.86
C ASP A 107 8.15 -14.47 9.84
N ASP A 108 8.01 -13.35 10.56
CA ASP A 108 6.95 -13.15 11.56
C ASP A 108 5.73 -12.38 11.03
N CYS A 109 5.74 -11.97 9.77
CA CYS A 109 4.69 -11.13 9.21
C CYS A 109 3.50 -11.97 8.74
N ARG A 110 2.33 -11.76 9.37
CA ARG A 110 1.12 -12.57 9.17
C ARG A 110 0.02 -11.85 8.37
N ALA A 111 0.10 -10.52 8.30
CA ALA A 111 -0.90 -9.71 7.63
C ALA A 111 -0.25 -8.66 6.72
N ILE A 112 -1.02 -8.24 5.72
CA ILE A 112 -0.73 -7.06 4.91
C ILE A 112 -1.76 -6.00 5.26
N PHE A 113 -1.29 -4.77 5.47
CA PHE A 113 -2.16 -3.60 5.51
C PHE A 113 -1.91 -2.75 4.27
N LEU A 114 -2.90 -2.69 3.39
CA LEU A 114 -2.90 -1.91 2.17
C LEU A 114 -3.65 -0.59 2.41
N ASP A 115 -2.92 0.50 2.60
CA ASP A 115 -3.49 1.84 2.71
C ASP A 115 -3.62 2.46 1.32
N LEU A 116 -4.86 2.50 0.82
CA LEU A 116 -5.24 3.08 -0.46
C LEU A 116 -5.88 4.48 -0.34
N ARG A 117 -5.81 5.14 0.83
CA ARG A 117 -6.34 6.51 0.97
C ARG A 117 -5.65 7.47 -0.01
N GLY A 118 -6.43 8.38 -0.57
CA GLY A 118 -5.96 9.30 -1.61
C GLY A 118 -5.88 8.71 -3.02
N TRP A 119 -6.18 7.41 -3.22
CA TRP A 119 -6.26 6.80 -4.55
C TRP A 119 -7.61 7.08 -5.21
N GLY A 120 -7.62 7.42 -6.50
CA GLY A 120 -8.84 7.55 -7.27
C GLY A 120 -9.62 8.84 -6.97
N ARG A 121 -8.94 9.91 -6.51
CA ARG A 121 -9.56 11.20 -6.17
C ARG A 121 -9.74 12.14 -7.38
N GLY A 122 -9.33 11.74 -8.59
CA GLY A 122 -9.56 12.49 -9.85
C GLY A 122 -10.09 11.63 -10.99
N ASP A 123 -9.88 12.06 -12.25
CA ASP A 123 -10.16 11.28 -13.48
C ASP A 123 -9.22 10.05 -13.64
N GLY A 124 -8.55 9.67 -12.54
CA GLY A 124 -7.56 8.63 -12.46
C GLY A 124 -8.15 7.23 -12.37
N PHE A 125 -7.28 6.30 -11.99
CA PHE A 125 -7.58 4.87 -12.01
C PHE A 125 -8.49 4.46 -10.83
N PRO A 126 -9.66 3.80 -11.06
CA PRO A 126 -10.61 3.51 -9.99
C PRO A 126 -10.04 2.64 -8.86
N ILE A 127 -10.37 2.99 -7.61
CA ILE A 127 -9.94 2.26 -6.41
C ILE A 127 -10.35 0.77 -6.44
N GLU A 128 -11.52 0.48 -7.01
CA GLU A 128 -12.02 -0.88 -7.21
C GLU A 128 -11.08 -1.73 -8.07
N THR A 129 -10.36 -1.12 -8.99
CA THR A 129 -9.41 -1.86 -9.82
C THR A 129 -8.15 -2.22 -9.04
N ALA A 130 -7.69 -1.35 -8.12
CA ALA A 130 -6.63 -1.68 -7.17
C ALA A 130 -7.07 -2.81 -6.22
N ARG A 131 -8.28 -2.73 -5.66
CA ARG A 131 -8.86 -3.81 -4.82
C ARG A 131 -8.93 -5.15 -5.55
N ARG A 132 -9.47 -5.17 -6.78
CA ARG A 132 -9.53 -6.40 -7.60
C ARG A 132 -8.15 -6.95 -7.93
N ALA A 133 -7.18 -6.09 -8.26
CA ALA A 133 -5.82 -6.53 -8.56
C ALA A 133 -5.14 -7.13 -7.31
N ALA A 134 -5.32 -6.50 -6.14
CA ALA A 134 -4.81 -7.01 -4.86
C ALA A 134 -5.42 -8.38 -4.53
N ALA A 135 -6.74 -8.50 -4.58
CA ALA A 135 -7.45 -9.76 -4.32
C ALA A 135 -6.98 -10.90 -5.25
N LYS A 136 -6.86 -10.64 -6.56
CA LYS A 136 -6.37 -11.63 -7.54
C LYS A 136 -4.95 -12.11 -7.25
N VAL A 137 -4.07 -11.22 -6.78
CA VAL A 137 -2.67 -11.54 -6.52
C VAL A 137 -2.51 -12.23 -5.17
N PHE A 138 -3.09 -11.68 -4.10
CA PHE A 138 -2.93 -12.20 -2.75
C PHE A 138 -3.68 -13.52 -2.52
N ALA A 139 -4.76 -13.80 -3.28
CA ALA A 139 -5.38 -15.12 -3.30
C ALA A 139 -4.39 -16.25 -3.72
N LYS A 140 -3.27 -15.91 -4.36
CA LYS A 140 -2.22 -16.85 -4.77
C LYS A 140 -1.07 -16.98 -3.77
N ALA A 141 -1.19 -16.41 -2.57
CA ALA A 141 -0.15 -16.46 -1.54
C ALA A 141 0.20 -17.88 -1.07
N GLY A 142 -0.66 -18.87 -1.31
CA GLY A 142 -0.42 -20.27 -0.90
C GLY A 142 -0.47 -20.49 0.61
N ARG A 143 -0.83 -19.46 1.39
CA ARG A 143 -0.93 -19.46 2.85
C ARG A 143 -2.11 -18.61 3.33
N GLU A 144 -2.45 -18.73 4.61
CA GLU A 144 -3.45 -17.87 5.23
C GLU A 144 -2.87 -16.47 5.37
N LEU A 145 -3.59 -15.48 4.86
CA LEU A 145 -3.12 -14.11 4.77
C LEU A 145 -4.31 -13.17 4.98
N ALA A 146 -4.28 -12.41 6.07
CA ALA A 146 -5.19 -11.30 6.27
C ALA A 146 -4.68 -10.08 5.48
N VAL A 147 -5.54 -9.52 4.64
CA VAL A 147 -5.25 -8.30 3.88
C VAL A 147 -6.26 -7.23 4.29
N TYR A 148 -5.82 -6.30 5.12
CA TYR A 148 -6.59 -5.13 5.51
C TYR A 148 -6.49 -4.09 4.40
N ILE A 149 -7.62 -3.55 3.94
CA ILE A 149 -7.65 -2.48 2.94
C ILE A 149 -8.33 -1.27 3.56
N GLU A 150 -7.55 -0.22 3.77
CA GLU A 150 -8.09 1.10 4.07
C GLU A 150 -8.25 1.85 2.75
N THR A 151 -9.42 2.42 2.52
CA THR A 151 -9.67 3.37 1.44
C THR A 151 -10.01 4.71 2.05
N ASP A 152 -10.13 5.78 1.25
CA ASP A 152 -10.87 6.92 1.76
C ASP A 152 -12.27 6.42 2.15
N ALA A 153 -12.74 6.80 3.35
CA ALA A 153 -14.13 6.58 3.70
C ALA A 153 -14.98 7.19 2.57
N ASP A 154 -16.05 6.51 2.19
CA ASP A 154 -17.06 7.10 1.32
C ASP A 154 -17.31 8.54 1.81
N PRO A 155 -17.17 9.58 0.97
CA PRO A 155 -17.41 10.95 1.41
C PRO A 155 -18.82 11.14 2.01
N SER A 156 -19.75 10.19 1.81
CA SER A 156 -21.03 10.12 2.53
C SER A 156 -20.91 9.81 4.03
N GLN A 157 -19.81 9.22 4.49
CA GLN A 157 -19.53 8.85 5.88
C GLN A 157 -18.59 9.83 6.61
N ALA A 158 -17.99 10.80 5.91
CA ALA A 158 -17.12 11.82 6.50
C ALA A 158 -17.87 12.98 7.20
N ARG A 159 -19.18 12.81 7.45
CA ARG A 159 -20.04 13.79 8.15
C ARG A 159 -20.65 13.18 9.41
N HIS A 160 -19.83 12.92 10.43
CA HIS A 160 -20.30 12.75 11.79
C HIS A 160 -19.32 13.40 12.76
#